data_AF-A0A927RVU3-F1
#
_entry.id   AF-A0A927RVU3-F1
#
_cell.length_a   1.000
_cell.length_b   1.000
_cell.length_c   1.000
_cell.angle_alpha   90.00
_cell.angle_beta   90.00
_cell.angle_gamma   90.00
#
_symmetry.space_group_name_H-M   'P 1'
#
loop_
_entity.id
_entity.type
_entity.pdbx_description
1 polymer ?
#
loop_
_entity_poly.entity_id
_entity_poly.type
_entity_poly.pdbx_seq_one_letter_code
_entity_poly.pdbx_strand_id
1 'polypeptide(L)'
;AEIVVKEMVIDACQKMMRQKVVTNSVSLYIGYSKDAIPPTGGTAKLLSTTNVCSEIIGEVVAVFEKTTDPSIPIRRIGLSCNNVVGEGNEGYSLFTNFAAVEKEKKLEHAVLELKDRFGKNCMLRAIDLEEGATARERNKLIGGHNG
;
A
#
# COMPACT_ATOMS: atom_id res chain seq x y z
N ALA A 1 13.92 -1.08 -2.11
CA ALA A 1 13.01 -0.01 -1.62
C ALA A 1 11.61 -0.12 -2.24
N GLU A 2 11.50 -0.40 -3.54
CA GLU A 2 10.20 -0.62 -4.21
C GLU A 2 9.36 -1.73 -3.55
N ILE A 3 10.00 -2.85 -3.15
CA ILE A 3 9.34 -3.94 -2.40
C ILE A 3 8.63 -3.40 -1.16
N VAL A 4 9.29 -2.56 -0.37
CA VAL A 4 8.73 -1.94 0.83
C VAL A 4 7.54 -1.01 0.48
N VAL A 5 7.60 -0.29 -0.64
CA VAL A 5 6.48 0.53 -1.10
C VAL A 5 5.27 -0.35 -1.41
N LYS A 6 5.46 -1.47 -2.12
CA LYS A 6 4.39 -2.44 -2.39
C LYS A 6 3.81 -3.01 -1.09
N GLU A 7 4.65 -3.41 -0.13
CA GLU A 7 4.21 -3.86 1.21
C GLU A 7 3.35 -2.80 1.91
N MET A 8 3.77 -1.53 1.89
CA MET A 8 3.06 -0.41 2.51
C MET A 8 1.71 -0.13 1.84
N VAL A 9 1.64 -0.20 0.51
CA VAL A 9 0.38 -0.03 -0.23
C VAL A 9 -0.59 -1.13 0.14
N ILE A 10 -0.14 -2.39 0.19
CA ILE A 10 -1.05 -3.48 0.52
C ILE A 10 -1.56 -3.37 1.97
N ASP A 11 -0.70 -3.00 2.92
CA ASP A 11 -1.14 -2.72 4.30
C ASP A 11 -2.17 -1.58 4.36
N ALA A 12 -2.00 -0.52 3.55
CA ALA A 12 -2.96 0.57 3.45
C ALA A 12 -4.31 0.12 2.87
N CYS A 13 -4.30 -0.67 1.80
CA CYS A 13 -5.52 -1.23 1.20
C CYS A 13 -6.25 -2.15 2.17
N GLN A 14 -5.52 -3.03 2.86
CA GLN A 14 -6.06 -3.90 3.91
C GLN A 14 -6.71 -3.12 5.06
N LYS A 15 -6.10 -1.99 5.48
CA LYS A 15 -6.70 -1.09 6.48
C LYS A 15 -7.98 -0.43 5.97
N MET A 16 -8.00 0.02 4.72
CA MET A 16 -9.18 0.61 4.11
C MET A 16 -10.33 -0.40 4.01
N MET A 17 -10.05 -1.65 3.60
CA MET A 17 -11.04 -2.72 3.57
C MET A 17 -11.63 -3.03 4.96
N ARG A 18 -10.79 -3.06 6.01
CA ARG A 18 -11.27 -3.24 7.40
C ARG A 18 -12.21 -2.12 7.85
N GLN A 19 -11.92 -0.89 7.43
CA GLN A 19 -12.70 0.29 7.76
C GLN A 19 -13.90 0.52 6.82
N LYS A 20 -14.06 -0.29 5.77
CA LYS A 20 -15.08 -0.16 4.72
C LYS A 20 -15.03 1.20 4.03
N VAL A 21 -13.81 1.65 3.71
CA VAL A 21 -13.54 2.90 3.02
C VAL A 21 -12.75 2.67 1.74
N VAL A 22 -12.79 3.66 0.86
CA VAL A 22 -12.12 3.72 -0.44
C VAL A 22 -11.47 5.10 -0.62
N THR A 23 -10.49 5.20 -1.52
CA THR A 23 -9.76 6.45 -1.81
C THR A 23 -9.73 6.70 -3.32
N ASN A 24 -9.59 7.96 -3.74
CA ASN A 24 -9.47 8.34 -5.15
C ASN A 24 -8.07 8.86 -5.51
N SER A 25 -7.17 8.98 -4.54
CA SER A 25 -5.81 9.48 -4.78
C SER A 25 -4.88 9.07 -3.64
N VAL A 26 -3.63 8.83 -3.97
CA VAL A 26 -2.61 8.36 -3.04
C VAL A 26 -1.37 9.22 -3.18
N SER A 27 -0.82 9.67 -2.06
CA SER A 27 0.43 10.42 -2.02
C SER A 27 1.57 9.57 -1.48
N LEU A 28 2.68 9.62 -2.18
CA LEU A 28 3.95 9.02 -1.81
C LEU A 28 4.94 10.12 -1.40
N TYR A 29 5.67 9.87 -0.32
CA TYR A 29 6.74 10.73 0.19
C TYR A 29 8.00 9.90 0.40
N ILE A 30 9.14 10.37 -0.12
CA ILE A 30 10.44 9.74 -0.01
C ILE A 30 11.43 10.74 0.59
N GLY A 31 11.94 10.41 1.78
CA GLY A 31 13.01 11.16 2.43
C GLY A 31 14.33 10.41 2.35
N TYR A 32 15.39 11.09 1.93
CA TYR A 32 16.72 10.52 1.73
C TYR A 32 17.58 10.62 3.00
N SER A 33 18.60 9.77 3.09
CA SER A 33 19.54 9.75 4.20
C SER A 33 20.38 11.02 4.23
N LYS A 34 20.68 11.50 5.45
CA LYS A 34 21.46 12.73 5.71
C LYS A 34 20.92 13.99 5.01
N ASP A 35 19.65 13.96 4.61
CA ASP A 35 19.02 14.99 3.79
C ASP A 35 19.88 15.36 2.57
N ALA A 36 20.53 14.33 1.96
CA ALA A 36 21.48 14.50 0.87
C ALA A 36 20.88 15.24 -0.33
N ILE A 37 19.57 15.05 -0.56
CA ILE A 37 18.75 15.84 -1.48
C ILE A 37 17.40 16.16 -0.82
N PRO A 38 16.66 17.15 -1.34
CA PRO A 38 15.29 17.40 -0.92
C PRO A 38 14.42 16.15 -1.03
N PRO A 39 13.44 15.96 -0.14
CA PRO A 39 12.49 14.86 -0.25
C PRO A 39 11.76 14.88 -1.61
N THR A 40 11.53 13.70 -2.17
CA THR A 40 10.76 13.54 -3.40
C THR A 40 9.44 12.81 -3.13
N GLY A 41 8.64 12.64 -4.16
CA GLY A 41 7.34 12.01 -4.07
C GLY A 41 6.33 12.67 -4.99
N GLY A 42 5.07 12.34 -4.80
CA GLY A 42 3.99 12.87 -5.62
C GLY A 42 2.64 12.29 -5.22
N THR A 43 1.59 12.86 -5.80
CA THR A 43 0.22 12.37 -5.63
C THR A 43 -0.24 11.75 -6.95
N ALA A 44 -0.59 10.48 -6.91
CA ALA A 44 -1.29 9.80 -7.99
C ALA A 44 -2.79 9.95 -7.79
N LYS A 45 -3.50 10.32 -8.86
CA LYS A 45 -4.96 10.26 -8.88
C LYS A 45 -5.36 8.90 -9.44
N LEU A 46 -6.16 8.15 -8.70
CA LEU A 46 -6.65 6.86 -9.15
C LEU A 46 -7.73 7.07 -10.22
N LEU A 47 -7.79 6.13 -11.17
CA LEU A 47 -8.81 6.14 -12.22
C LEU A 47 -10.23 6.05 -11.64
N SER A 48 -10.36 5.35 -10.52
CA SER A 48 -11.62 5.14 -9.81
C SER A 48 -11.39 5.22 -8.30
N THR A 49 -12.43 5.58 -7.55
CA THR A 49 -12.37 5.55 -6.09
C THR A 49 -12.42 4.08 -5.65
N THR A 50 -11.32 3.54 -5.12
CA THR A 50 -11.17 2.09 -4.89
C THR A 50 -10.33 1.81 -3.64
N ASN A 51 -10.36 0.57 -3.16
CA ASN A 51 -9.42 0.01 -2.18
C ASN A 51 -8.74 -1.26 -2.69
N VAL A 52 -8.88 -1.58 -3.98
CA VAL A 52 -8.27 -2.74 -4.64
C VAL A 52 -6.75 -2.56 -4.72
N CYS A 53 -6.00 -3.52 -4.19
CA CYS A 53 -4.54 -3.44 -4.06
C CYS A 53 -3.86 -3.33 -5.43
N SER A 54 -4.27 -4.16 -6.39
CA SER A 54 -3.64 -4.23 -7.72
C SER A 54 -3.68 -2.89 -8.46
N GLU A 55 -4.81 -2.17 -8.38
CA GLU A 55 -4.96 -0.84 -8.98
C GLU A 55 -4.08 0.20 -8.29
N ILE A 56 -4.06 0.23 -6.95
CA ILE A 56 -3.32 1.25 -6.20
C ILE A 56 -1.81 1.02 -6.30
N ILE A 57 -1.35 -0.24 -6.29
CA ILE A 57 0.08 -0.58 -6.40
C ILE A 57 0.66 -0.02 -7.70
N GLY A 58 -0.03 -0.18 -8.84
CA GLY A 58 0.45 0.30 -10.13
C GLY A 58 0.71 1.81 -10.13
N GLU A 59 -0.26 2.58 -9.63
CA GLU A 59 -0.18 4.04 -9.57
C GLU A 59 0.92 4.54 -8.61
N VAL A 60 1.06 3.91 -7.44
CA VAL A 60 2.09 4.30 -6.46
C VAL A 60 3.50 3.93 -6.94
N VAL A 61 3.66 2.75 -7.56
CA VAL A 61 4.94 2.33 -8.15
C VAL A 61 5.34 3.27 -9.28
N ALA A 62 4.41 3.68 -10.14
CA ALA A 62 4.69 4.66 -11.19
C ALA A 62 5.19 6.00 -10.63
N VAL A 63 4.60 6.49 -9.53
CA VAL A 63 5.12 7.69 -8.83
C VAL A 63 6.49 7.44 -8.24
N PHE A 64 6.72 6.29 -7.62
CA PHE A 64 8.01 5.93 -7.05
C PHE A 64 9.11 5.94 -8.11
N GLU A 65 8.92 5.23 -9.22
CA GLU A 65 9.89 5.14 -10.32
C GLU A 65 10.16 6.49 -10.98
N LYS A 66 9.12 7.32 -11.14
CA LYS A 66 9.25 8.63 -11.78
C LYS A 66 9.98 9.67 -10.91
N THR A 67 9.84 9.59 -9.60
CA THR A 67 10.25 10.67 -8.69
C THR A 67 11.40 10.31 -7.74
N THR A 68 11.75 9.03 -7.63
CA THR A 68 12.77 8.57 -6.70
C THR A 68 14.12 8.41 -7.39
N ASP A 69 15.18 8.93 -6.79
CA ASP A 69 16.55 8.64 -7.23
C ASP A 69 17.05 7.35 -6.57
N PRO A 70 17.27 6.26 -7.34
CA PRO A 70 17.70 4.99 -6.78
C PRO A 70 19.17 4.99 -6.32
N SER A 71 19.97 5.99 -6.71
CA SER A 71 21.39 6.08 -6.35
C SER A 71 21.62 6.59 -4.92
N ILE A 72 20.59 7.17 -4.30
CA ILE A 72 20.69 7.80 -2.98
C ILE A 72 19.94 6.96 -1.94
N PRO A 73 20.57 6.60 -0.80
CA PRO A 73 19.91 5.80 0.23
C PRO A 73 18.66 6.48 0.81
N ILE A 74 17.54 5.75 0.80
CA ILE A 74 16.26 6.21 1.34
C ILE A 74 16.22 5.98 2.87
N ARG A 75 15.76 6.98 3.63
CA ARG A 75 15.63 6.94 5.09
C ARG A 75 14.18 6.87 5.57
N ARG A 76 13.24 7.47 4.84
CA ARG A 76 11.81 7.56 5.19
C ARG A 76 10.96 7.32 3.95
N ILE A 77 9.91 6.52 4.12
CA ILE A 77 8.85 6.32 3.12
C ILE A 77 7.53 6.64 3.81
N GLY A 78 6.76 7.54 3.23
CA GLY A 78 5.42 7.92 3.68
C GLY A 78 4.40 7.61 2.60
N LEU A 79 3.26 7.03 3.00
CA LEU A 79 2.14 6.75 2.13
C LEU A 79 0.87 7.32 2.76
N SER A 80 0.08 8.07 1.99
CA SER A 80 -1.18 8.66 2.43
C SER A 80 -2.28 8.36 1.41
N CYS A 81 -3.40 7.81 1.88
CA CYS A 81 -4.62 7.69 1.09
C CYS A 81 -5.46 8.96 1.33
N ASN A 82 -5.75 9.69 0.26
CA ASN A 82 -6.42 10.98 0.36
C ASN A 82 -7.91 10.87 0.03
N ASN A 83 -8.71 11.84 0.46
CA ASN A 83 -10.16 11.89 0.19
C ASN A 83 -10.86 10.54 0.45
N VAL A 84 -10.60 9.98 1.62
CA VAL A 84 -11.12 8.68 2.04
C VAL A 84 -12.62 8.81 2.30
N VAL A 85 -13.41 7.99 1.61
CA VAL A 85 -14.87 7.98 1.68
C VAL A 85 -15.40 6.56 1.89
N GLY A 86 -16.65 6.41 2.31
CA GLY A 86 -17.25 5.09 2.51
C GLY A 86 -17.33 4.28 1.21
N GLU A 87 -17.22 2.95 1.31
CA GLU A 87 -17.18 2.00 0.18
C GLU A 87 -18.40 2.07 -0.76
N GLY A 88 -19.53 2.62 -0.31
CA GLY A 88 -20.68 2.92 -1.18
C GLY A 88 -20.39 3.96 -2.29
N ASN A 89 -19.25 4.65 -2.24
CA ASN A 89 -18.78 5.58 -3.27
C ASN A 89 -17.69 4.97 -4.17
N GLU A 90 -17.57 3.64 -4.17
CA GLU A 90 -16.63 2.94 -5.05
C GLU A 90 -16.96 3.25 -6.51
N GLY A 91 -15.95 3.72 -7.24
CA GLY A 91 -16.06 4.05 -8.65
C GLY A 91 -15.78 2.83 -9.50
N TYR A 92 -16.54 2.65 -10.57
CA TYR A 92 -16.27 1.64 -11.59
C TYR A 92 -16.35 2.25 -12.98
N SER A 93 -15.43 1.85 -13.86
CA SER A 93 -15.47 2.14 -15.29
C SER A 93 -16.27 1.07 -16.05
N LEU A 94 -16.77 1.40 -17.24
CA LEU A 94 -17.41 0.45 -18.17
C LEU A 94 -16.49 -0.74 -18.51
N PHE A 95 -15.19 -0.54 -18.44
CA PHE A 95 -14.16 -1.56 -18.72
C PHE A 95 -13.68 -2.31 -17.48
N THR A 96 -14.32 -2.09 -16.32
CA THR A 96 -13.94 -2.78 -15.09
C THR A 96 -14.29 -4.27 -15.20
N ASN A 97 -13.30 -5.13 -14.96
CA ASN A 97 -13.55 -6.55 -14.78
C ASN A 97 -14.06 -6.83 -13.36
N PHE A 98 -15.36 -6.72 -13.16
CA PHE A 98 -16.02 -6.94 -11.86
C PHE A 98 -15.68 -8.30 -11.24
N ALA A 99 -15.56 -9.35 -12.05
CA ALA A 99 -15.22 -10.69 -11.55
C ALA A 99 -13.80 -10.75 -10.97
N ALA A 100 -12.84 -10.02 -11.57
CA ALA A 100 -11.49 -9.93 -11.06
C ALA A 100 -11.43 -9.11 -9.76
N VAL A 101 -12.12 -7.97 -9.71
CA VAL A 101 -12.20 -7.11 -8.52
C VAL A 101 -12.82 -7.86 -7.34
N GLU A 102 -13.95 -8.54 -7.56
CA GLU A 102 -14.64 -9.28 -6.51
C GLU A 102 -13.79 -10.45 -5.99
N LYS A 103 -13.08 -11.14 -6.90
CA LYS A 103 -12.15 -12.21 -6.53
C LYS A 103 -11.00 -11.69 -5.67
N GLU A 104 -10.40 -10.56 -6.03
CA GLU A 104 -9.32 -9.93 -5.25
C GLU A 104 -9.81 -9.49 -3.87
N LYS A 105 -10.96 -8.80 -3.80
CA LYS A 105 -11.56 -8.41 -2.52
C LYS A 105 -11.85 -9.61 -1.62
N LYS A 106 -12.46 -10.67 -2.15
CA LYS A 106 -12.73 -11.91 -1.40
C LYS A 106 -11.46 -12.54 -0.85
N LEU A 107 -10.40 -12.58 -1.66
CA LEU A 107 -9.09 -13.08 -1.23
C LEU A 107 -8.52 -12.24 -0.09
N GLU A 108 -8.49 -10.91 -0.26
CA GLU A 108 -7.94 -10.01 0.77
C GLU A 108 -8.77 -10.04 2.05
N HIS A 109 -10.11 -10.16 1.98
CA HIS A 109 -10.95 -10.35 3.15
C HIS A 109 -10.61 -11.64 3.91
N ALA A 110 -10.48 -12.77 3.21
CA ALA A 110 -10.08 -14.02 3.84
C ALA A 110 -8.70 -13.92 4.51
N VAL A 111 -7.74 -13.25 3.87
CA VAL A 111 -6.42 -12.97 4.44
C VAL A 111 -6.53 -12.08 5.69
N LEU A 112 -7.39 -11.06 5.67
CA LEU A 112 -7.60 -10.17 6.80
C LEU A 112 -8.20 -10.92 8.00
N GLU A 113 -9.20 -11.76 7.78
CA GLU A 113 -9.82 -12.59 8.82
C GLU A 113 -8.82 -13.53 9.49
N LEU A 114 -7.93 -14.15 8.70
CA LEU A 114 -6.85 -14.97 9.25
C LEU A 114 -5.87 -14.13 10.09
N LYS A 115 -5.44 -12.98 9.57
CA LYS A 115 -4.52 -12.08 10.30
C LYS A 115 -5.11 -11.54 11.60
N ASP A 116 -6.42 -11.29 11.64
CA ASP A 116 -7.10 -10.83 12.86
C ASP A 116 -7.21 -11.93 13.92
N ARG A 117 -7.34 -13.19 13.49
CA ARG A 117 -7.42 -14.34 14.40
C ARG A 117 -6.07 -14.84 14.90
N PHE A 118 -5.06 -14.85 14.04
CA PHE A 118 -3.77 -15.53 14.30
C PHE A 118 -2.56 -14.58 14.32
N GLY A 119 -2.78 -13.28 14.14
CA GLY A 119 -1.73 -12.25 14.10
C GLY A 119 -1.14 -12.03 12.71
N LYS A 120 -0.50 -10.87 12.51
CA LYS A 120 -0.07 -10.38 11.18
C LYS A 120 0.95 -11.28 10.47
N ASN A 121 1.73 -12.06 11.22
CA ASN A 121 2.75 -12.96 10.68
C ASN A 121 2.24 -14.41 10.48
N CYS A 122 0.95 -14.70 10.71
CA CYS A 122 0.41 -16.04 10.47
C CYS A 122 0.42 -16.41 8.97
N MET A 123 0.42 -15.40 8.10
CA MET A 123 0.45 -15.55 6.66
C MET A 123 1.26 -14.41 6.05
N LEU A 124 2.24 -14.77 5.22
CA LEU A 124 3.11 -13.85 4.49
C LEU A 124 2.93 -14.08 2.99
N ARG A 125 2.97 -13.00 2.21
CA ARG A 125 3.04 -13.08 0.75
C ARG A 125 4.46 -13.36 0.31
N ALA A 126 4.62 -13.89 -0.91
CA ALA A 126 5.94 -14.14 -1.48
C ALA A 126 6.82 -12.88 -1.51
N ILE A 127 6.21 -11.70 -1.77
CA ILE A 127 6.89 -10.40 -1.73
C ILE A 127 7.44 -10.04 -0.34
N ASP A 128 6.81 -10.52 0.73
CA ASP A 128 7.25 -10.28 2.11
C ASP A 128 8.49 -11.13 2.49
N LEU A 129 8.90 -12.05 1.60
CA LEU A 129 10.06 -12.93 1.75
C LEU A 129 11.23 -12.56 0.81
N GLU A 130 11.04 -11.54 -0.04
CA GLU A 130 12.05 -11.07 -0.99
C GLU A 130 13.16 -10.30 -0.26
N GLU A 131 14.35 -10.22 -0.86
CA GLU A 131 15.46 -9.48 -0.27
C GLU A 131 15.14 -7.99 -0.13
N GLY A 132 15.27 -7.46 1.10
CA GLY A 132 14.91 -6.09 1.42
C GLY A 132 13.42 -5.87 1.74
N ALA A 133 12.61 -6.94 1.81
CA ALA A 133 11.27 -6.90 2.40
C ALA A 133 11.34 -6.64 3.91
N THR A 134 10.35 -5.92 4.44
CA THR A 134 10.35 -5.47 5.84
C THR A 134 9.08 -5.86 6.59
N ALA A 135 8.05 -6.38 5.92
CA ALA A 135 6.75 -6.64 6.52
C ALA A 135 6.86 -7.53 7.77
N ARG A 136 7.66 -8.61 7.72
CA ARG A 136 7.79 -9.57 8.84
C ARG A 136 8.35 -8.92 10.10
N GLU A 137 9.31 -8.02 9.95
CA GLU A 137 9.93 -7.28 11.06
C GLU A 137 8.99 -6.17 11.53
N ARG A 138 8.42 -5.39 10.59
CA ARG A 138 7.49 -4.30 10.89
C ARG A 138 6.24 -4.79 11.61
N ASN A 139 5.78 -6.01 11.33
CA ASN A 139 4.65 -6.65 12.00
C ASN A 139 4.88 -6.91 13.50
N LYS A 140 6.14 -6.94 13.95
CA LYS A 140 6.50 -7.08 15.37
C LYS A 140 6.57 -5.72 16.09
N LEU A 141 6.59 -4.61 15.36
CA LEU A 141 6.69 -3.28 15.93
C LEU A 141 5.33 -2.78 16.45
N ILE A 142 5.34 -2.12 17.60
CA ILE A 142 4.18 -1.42 18.16
C ILE A 142 4.46 0.08 18.04
N GLY A 143 3.68 0.78 17.22
CA GLY A 143 3.86 2.22 16.98
C GLY A 143 5.25 2.61 16.43
N GLY A 144 5.94 1.69 15.74
CA GLY A 144 7.29 1.90 15.21
C GLY A 144 8.43 1.59 16.19
N HIS A 145 8.11 1.17 17.41
CA HIS A 145 9.09 0.74 18.41
C HIS A 145 9.10 -0.80 18.51
N ASN A 146 10.27 -1.36 18.82
CA ASN A 146 10.33 -2.75 19.27
C ASN A 146 9.60 -2.83 20.62
N GLY A 147 8.52 -3.61 20.65
CA GLY A 147 7.84 -3.98 21.90
C GLY A 147 8.62 -5.00 22.70
#